data_AF-A0A2V9BK15-F1
#
_entry.id   AF-A0A2V9BK15-F1
#
_cell.length_a   1.000
_cell.length_b   1.000
_cell.length_c   1.000
_cell.angle_alpha   90.00
_cell.angle_beta   90.00
_cell.angle_gamma   90.00
#
_symmetry.space_group_name_H-M   'P 1'
#
loop_
_entity.id
_entity.type
_entity.pdbx_description
1 polymer ?
#
loop_
_entity_poly.entity_id
_entity_poly.type
_entity_poly.pdbx_seq_one_letter_code
_entity_poly.pdbx_strand_id
1 'polypeptide(L)'
;MMNCEEFELRGLDLDRSDADPKEGSEATAHARVCGHCSALLESWREVKSDLRLLREATRVNSAPARVEMRLRQELRTRREARVPRSAVTISAWALAAAAVLIGAVSWGAWQRAPSAPKQTPESRDTAVSEPSTENALRAEPKKSGTANAAVAKDEDSGKFTLLPGSLPSETEEAAIVRVRMQRGALGALGFPVNEERAGEWIQVDLLVGNDGLPQAVRLAR
;
A
#
# COMPACT_ATOMS: atom_id res chain seq x y z
N MET A 1 -37.68 -7.67 23.99
CA MET A 1 -38.26 -6.47 24.64
C MET A 1 -37.11 -5.70 25.24
N MET A 2 -36.60 -4.75 24.46
CA MET A 2 -35.38 -4.00 24.74
C MET A 2 -35.51 -3.14 26.00
N ASN A 3 -34.43 -3.01 26.77
CA ASN A 3 -34.34 -2.07 27.89
C ASN A 3 -33.68 -0.73 27.46
N CYS A 4 -33.72 0.29 28.32
CA CYS A 4 -33.20 1.62 27.98
C CYS A 4 -31.69 1.65 27.76
N GLU A 5 -30.91 0.87 28.52
CA GLU A 5 -29.45 0.81 28.41
C GLU A 5 -29.01 0.12 27.10
N GLU A 6 -29.67 -0.98 26.73
CA GLU A 6 -29.52 -1.62 25.42
C GLU A 6 -29.83 -0.67 24.27
N PHE A 7 -30.87 0.15 24.41
CA PHE A 7 -31.25 1.15 23.42
C PHE A 7 -30.19 2.25 23.28
N GLU A 8 -29.69 2.78 24.39
CA GLU A 8 -28.62 3.80 24.40
C GLU A 8 -27.32 3.28 23.80
N LEU A 9 -26.93 2.03 24.12
CA LEU A 9 -25.72 1.40 23.58
C LEU A 9 -25.77 1.15 22.06
N ARG A 10 -26.95 0.88 21.49
CA ARG A 10 -27.09 0.52 20.07
C ARG A 10 -27.60 1.64 19.17
N GLY A 11 -28.17 2.70 19.75
CA GLY A 11 -29.08 3.60 19.05
C GLY A 11 -28.53 4.36 17.84
N LEU A 12 -27.23 4.65 17.81
CA LEU A 12 -26.57 5.24 16.64
C LEU A 12 -26.43 4.24 15.48
N ASP A 13 -26.18 2.97 15.79
CA ASP A 13 -25.90 1.89 14.84
C ASP A 13 -27.15 1.22 14.27
N LEU A 14 -28.34 1.44 14.85
CA LEU A 14 -29.62 0.87 14.36
C LEU A 14 -29.95 1.17 12.89
N ASP A 15 -29.41 2.27 12.33
CA ASP A 15 -29.60 2.69 10.93
C ASP A 15 -28.44 2.28 10.01
N ARG A 16 -27.46 1.49 10.50
CA ARG A 16 -26.38 0.97 9.64
C ARG A 16 -26.93 0.01 8.59
N SER A 17 -26.33 0.01 7.41
CA SER A 17 -26.66 -0.91 6.32
C SER A 17 -26.43 -2.39 6.66
N ASP A 18 -25.62 -2.65 7.69
CA ASP A 18 -25.24 -3.96 8.23
C ASP A 18 -25.95 -4.32 9.55
N ALA A 19 -26.86 -3.47 10.05
CA ALA A 19 -27.65 -3.76 11.25
C ALA A 19 -28.77 -4.79 10.98
N ASP A 20 -29.14 -5.59 12.00
CA ASP A 20 -30.30 -6.50 11.90
C ASP A 20 -31.60 -5.67 11.91
N PRO A 21 -32.46 -5.77 10.88
CA PRO A 21 -33.73 -5.03 10.81
C PRO A 21 -34.67 -5.34 11.99
N LYS A 22 -34.52 -6.48 12.67
CA LYS A 22 -35.28 -6.81 13.89
C LYS A 22 -34.91 -5.88 15.04
N GLU A 23 -33.63 -5.59 15.23
CA GLU A 23 -33.16 -4.73 16.33
C GLU A 23 -33.68 -3.30 16.17
N GLY A 24 -33.69 -2.77 14.94
CA GLY A 24 -34.34 -1.50 14.63
C GLY A 24 -35.86 -1.51 14.91
N SER A 25 -36.54 -2.63 14.67
CA SER A 25 -37.97 -2.77 15.00
C SER A 25 -38.25 -2.85 16.51
N GLU A 26 -37.40 -3.53 17.28
CA GLU A 26 -37.54 -3.59 18.75
C GLU A 26 -37.20 -2.23 19.40
N ALA A 27 -36.16 -1.56 18.91
CA ALA A 27 -35.77 -0.24 19.39
C ALA A 27 -36.84 0.82 19.10
N THR A 28 -37.42 0.82 17.89
CA THR A 28 -38.54 1.73 17.57
C THR A 28 -39.83 1.38 18.30
N ALA A 29 -40.06 0.11 18.65
CA ALA A 29 -41.15 -0.29 19.54
C ALA A 29 -40.92 0.20 20.99
N HIS A 30 -39.69 0.10 21.52
CA HIS A 30 -39.32 0.62 22.84
C HIS A 30 -39.49 2.15 22.90
N ALA A 31 -38.99 2.89 21.91
CA ALA A 31 -39.19 4.34 21.80
C ALA A 31 -40.68 4.74 21.63
N ARG A 32 -41.52 3.81 21.16
CA ARG A 32 -43.00 3.80 21.27
C ARG A 32 -43.53 4.12 22.67
N VAL A 33 -42.87 3.56 23.67
CA VAL A 33 -43.38 3.41 25.05
C VAL A 33 -42.58 4.28 26.03
N CYS A 34 -41.28 4.46 25.80
CA CYS A 34 -40.39 5.24 26.66
C CYS A 34 -40.14 6.65 26.10
N GLY A 35 -40.66 7.67 26.79
CA GLY A 35 -40.53 9.08 26.40
C GLY A 35 -39.10 9.64 26.41
N HIS A 36 -38.20 9.07 27.23
CA HIS A 36 -36.77 9.41 27.22
C HIS A 36 -36.11 8.92 25.93
N CYS A 37 -36.29 7.63 25.61
CA CYS A 37 -35.74 7.02 24.41
C CYS A 37 -36.37 7.59 23.12
N SER A 38 -37.62 8.07 23.15
CA SER A 38 -38.21 8.78 22.01
C SER A 38 -37.54 10.13 21.74
N ALA A 39 -37.28 10.92 22.78
CA ALA A 39 -36.58 12.20 22.65
C ALA A 39 -35.12 12.01 22.17
N LEU A 40 -34.44 11.00 22.70
CA LEU A 40 -33.09 10.63 22.29
C LEU A 40 -33.04 10.14 20.82
N LEU A 41 -34.03 9.35 20.38
CA LEU A 41 -34.13 8.92 18.99
C LEU A 41 -34.32 10.09 18.03
N GLU A 42 -35.10 11.09 18.42
CA GLU A 42 -35.34 12.27 17.59
C GLU A 42 -34.11 13.17 17.50
N SER A 43 -33.36 13.36 18.60
CA SER A 43 -32.09 14.10 18.54
C SER A 43 -31.04 13.43 17.65
N TRP A 44 -30.99 12.09 17.62
CA TRP A 44 -30.14 11.38 16.66
C TRP A 44 -30.61 11.51 15.21
N ARG A 45 -31.92 11.60 14.95
CA ARG A 45 -32.46 11.84 13.60
C ARG A 45 -32.12 13.26 13.11
N GLU A 46 -32.27 14.25 13.98
CA GLU A 46 -31.88 15.64 13.72
C GLU A 46 -30.40 15.72 13.35
N VAL A 47 -29.49 15.21 14.20
CA VAL A 47 -28.05 15.14 13.92
C VAL A 47 -27.74 14.36 12.63
N LYS A 48 -28.42 13.24 12.36
CA LYS A 48 -28.24 12.49 11.10
C LYS A 48 -28.72 13.28 9.88
N SER A 49 -29.73 14.15 10.01
CA SER A 49 -30.19 15.03 8.93
C SER A 49 -29.20 16.17 8.67
N ASP A 50 -28.69 16.82 9.72
CA ASP A 50 -27.67 17.87 9.63
C ASP A 50 -26.38 17.36 9.01
N LEU A 51 -25.91 16.17 9.41
CA LEU A 51 -24.74 15.54 8.80
C LEU A 51 -24.95 15.20 7.32
N ARG A 52 -26.18 14.91 6.88
CA ARG A 52 -26.50 14.72 5.45
C ARG A 52 -26.48 16.04 4.69
N LEU A 53 -26.99 17.12 5.28
CA LEU A 53 -26.92 18.47 4.71
C LEU A 53 -25.46 18.95 4.60
N LEU A 54 -24.67 18.78 5.66
CA LEU A 54 -23.24 19.09 5.69
C LEU A 54 -22.47 18.30 4.62
N ARG A 55 -22.78 17.01 4.43
CA ARG A 55 -22.19 16.16 3.39
C ARG A 55 -22.50 16.66 1.98
N GLU A 56 -23.74 17.10 1.71
CA GLU A 56 -24.08 17.63 0.39
C GLU A 56 -23.44 19.01 0.15
N ALA A 57 -23.41 19.88 1.16
CA ALA A 57 -22.72 21.17 1.09
C ALA A 57 -21.21 21.01 0.86
N THR A 58 -20.56 20.03 1.50
CA THR A 58 -19.12 19.74 1.32
C THR A 58 -18.81 18.92 0.07
N ARG A 59 -19.82 18.44 -0.67
CA ARG A 59 -19.64 17.62 -1.88
C ARG A 59 -18.89 18.36 -3.00
N VAL A 60 -19.06 19.68 -3.10
CA VAL A 60 -18.33 20.53 -4.06
C VAL A 60 -16.82 20.57 -3.75
N ASN A 61 -16.46 20.39 -2.47
CA ASN A 61 -15.08 20.36 -1.97
C ASN A 61 -14.53 18.92 -1.86
N SER A 62 -15.28 17.91 -2.29
CA SER A 62 -14.85 16.51 -2.20
C SER A 62 -13.73 16.19 -3.20
N ALA A 63 -12.89 15.20 -2.87
CA ALA A 63 -11.73 14.86 -3.68
C ALA A 63 -12.14 14.43 -5.11
N PRO A 64 -11.45 14.91 -6.17
CA PRO A 64 -11.78 14.55 -7.55
C PRO A 64 -11.79 13.02 -7.75
N ALA A 65 -12.76 12.50 -8.52
CA ALA A 65 -12.96 11.05 -8.71
C ALA A 65 -11.69 10.29 -9.17
N ARG A 66 -10.78 10.94 -9.90
CA ARG A 66 -9.46 10.38 -10.28
C ARG A 66 -8.58 10.04 -9.06
N VAL A 67 -8.60 10.87 -8.03
CA VAL A 67 -7.81 10.69 -6.79
C VAL A 67 -8.40 9.53 -5.99
N GLU A 68 -9.72 9.46 -5.88
CA GLU A 68 -10.42 8.36 -5.21
C GLU A 68 -10.17 7.01 -5.91
N MET A 69 -10.20 6.97 -7.25
CA MET A 69 -9.89 5.78 -8.03
C MET A 69 -8.43 5.33 -7.87
N ARG A 70 -7.47 6.27 -7.90
CA ARG A 70 -6.05 5.98 -7.66
C ARG A 70 -5.81 5.45 -6.24
N LEU A 71 -6.40 6.08 -5.22
CA LEU A 71 -6.35 5.60 -3.83
C LEU A 71 -6.95 4.20 -3.68
N ARG A 72 -8.09 3.90 -4.32
CA ARG A 72 -8.67 2.55 -4.33
C ARG A 72 -7.79 1.53 -5.03
N GLN A 73 -7.09 1.91 -6.09
CA GLN A 73 -6.13 1.05 -6.78
C GLN A 73 -4.91 0.76 -5.89
N GLU A 74 -4.30 1.79 -5.30
CA GLU A 74 -3.15 1.63 -4.39
C GLU A 74 -3.51 0.87 -3.10
N LEU A 75 -4.72 1.04 -2.57
CA LEU A 75 -5.18 0.25 -1.42
C LEU A 75 -5.42 -1.22 -1.78
N ARG A 76 -5.93 -1.53 -2.98
CA ARG A 76 -6.06 -2.92 -3.46
C ARG A 76 -4.68 -3.57 -3.62
N THR A 77 -3.76 -2.93 -4.36
CA THR A 77 -2.41 -3.48 -4.55
C THR A 77 -1.65 -3.62 -3.23
N ARG A 78 -1.79 -2.67 -2.28
CA ARG A 78 -1.24 -2.83 -0.92
C ARG A 78 -1.90 -3.94 -0.11
N ARG A 79 -3.20 -4.21 -0.28
CA ARG A 79 -3.91 -5.30 0.43
C ARG A 79 -3.53 -6.66 -0.13
N GLU A 80 -3.38 -6.77 -1.45
CA GLU A 80 -2.90 -7.97 -2.16
C GLU A 80 -1.42 -8.23 -1.86
N ALA A 81 -0.56 -7.20 -1.86
CA ALA A 81 0.83 -7.31 -1.39
C ALA A 81 0.95 -7.61 0.12
N ARG A 82 -0.13 -7.40 0.89
CA ARG A 82 -0.27 -7.80 2.30
C ARG A 82 -0.98 -9.15 2.49
N VAL A 83 -1.11 -9.98 1.45
CA VAL A 83 -1.37 -11.42 1.66
C VAL A 83 -0.33 -11.92 2.67
N PRO A 84 -0.75 -12.40 3.85
CA PRO A 84 0.17 -12.57 4.95
C PRO A 84 1.11 -13.73 4.62
N ARG A 85 2.42 -13.52 4.81
CA ARG A 85 3.44 -14.56 4.59
C ARG A 85 3.14 -15.85 5.37
N SER A 86 2.38 -15.74 6.47
CA SER A 86 1.87 -16.88 7.23
C SER A 86 0.90 -17.80 6.45
N ALA A 87 0.13 -17.31 5.48
CA ALA A 87 -0.72 -18.17 4.66
C ALA A 87 0.12 -19.18 3.84
N VAL A 88 1.24 -18.71 3.28
CA VAL A 88 2.19 -19.56 2.57
C VAL A 88 2.87 -20.53 3.53
N THR A 89 3.36 -20.08 4.70
CA THR A 89 3.99 -21.01 5.65
C THR A 89 3.00 -22.04 6.21
N ILE A 90 1.76 -21.66 6.53
CA ILE A 90 0.72 -22.60 6.99
C ILE A 90 0.44 -23.66 5.92
N SER A 91 0.37 -23.29 4.63
CA SER A 91 0.22 -24.27 3.55
C SER A 91 1.41 -25.24 3.44
N ALA A 92 2.64 -24.75 3.62
CA ALA A 92 3.84 -25.59 3.62
C ALA A 92 3.88 -26.55 4.82
N TRP A 93 3.52 -26.08 6.03
CA TRP A 93 3.39 -26.94 7.21
C TRP A 93 2.26 -27.97 7.08
N ALA A 94 1.13 -27.60 6.47
CA ALA A 94 0.02 -28.52 6.19
C ALA A 94 0.42 -29.63 5.20
N LEU A 95 1.16 -29.30 4.14
CA LEU A 95 1.70 -30.27 3.19
C LEU A 95 2.75 -31.20 3.86
N ALA A 96 3.62 -30.65 4.71
CA ALA A 96 4.58 -31.45 5.48
C ALA A 96 3.88 -32.42 6.43
N ALA A 97 2.86 -31.97 7.17
CA ALA A 97 2.06 -32.82 8.05
C ALA A 97 1.31 -33.93 7.26
N ALA A 98 0.73 -33.60 6.10
CA ALA A 98 0.09 -34.58 5.22
C ALA A 98 1.08 -35.65 4.74
N ALA A 99 2.30 -35.27 4.33
CA ALA A 99 3.34 -36.20 3.91
C ALA A 99 3.77 -37.15 5.05
N VAL A 100 3.92 -36.64 6.27
CA VAL A 100 4.23 -37.47 7.46
C VAL A 100 3.11 -38.45 7.77
N LEU A 101 1.84 -38.03 7.68
CA LEU A 101 0.70 -38.92 7.89
C LEU A 101 0.61 -40.01 6.81
N ILE A 102 0.83 -39.68 5.54
CA ILE A 102 0.88 -40.66 4.45
C ILE A 102 2.01 -41.68 4.68
N GLY A 103 3.20 -41.21 5.08
CA GLY A 103 4.34 -42.07 5.42
C GLY A 103 4.03 -43.01 6.59
N ALA A 104 3.43 -42.51 7.67
CA ALA A 104 3.05 -43.30 8.83
C ALA A 104 1.96 -44.35 8.52
N VAL A 105 0.96 -43.99 7.71
CA VAL A 105 -0.09 -44.92 7.26
C VAL A 105 0.49 -45.99 6.34
N SER A 106 1.36 -45.62 5.40
CA SER A 106 2.05 -46.58 4.50
C SER A 106 2.92 -47.56 5.29
N TRP A 107 3.69 -47.06 6.27
CA TRP A 107 4.51 -47.90 7.15
C TRP A 107 3.66 -48.87 7.99
N GLY A 108 2.55 -48.39 8.57
CA GLY A 108 1.60 -49.21 9.31
C GLY A 108 0.89 -50.25 8.43
N ALA A 109 0.66 -49.95 7.15
CA ALA A 109 0.14 -50.91 6.18
C ALA A 109 1.17 -52.00 5.82
N TRP A 110 2.44 -51.62 5.62
CA TRP A 110 3.53 -52.57 5.38
C TRP A 110 3.78 -53.51 6.56
N GLN A 111 3.72 -53.03 7.81
CA GLN A 111 3.83 -53.90 8.99
C GLN A 111 2.66 -54.88 9.15
N ARG A 112 1.51 -54.61 8.54
CA ARG A 112 0.32 -55.47 8.55
C ARG A 112 0.18 -56.34 7.30
N ALA A 113 1.02 -56.14 6.29
CA ALA A 113 1.02 -56.96 5.09
C ALA A 113 1.66 -58.33 5.42
N PRO A 114 0.92 -59.45 5.34
CA PRO A 114 1.52 -60.77 5.48
C PRO A 114 2.48 -61.00 4.32
N SER A 115 3.70 -61.43 4.62
CA SER A 115 4.77 -61.66 3.65
C SER A 115 4.40 -62.76 2.64
N ALA A 116 3.94 -62.36 1.45
CA ALA A 116 3.88 -63.23 0.28
C ALA A 116 5.31 -63.43 -0.31
N PRO A 117 5.63 -64.61 -0.85
CA PRO A 117 7.02 -65.06 -0.96
C PRO A 117 7.82 -64.48 -2.13
N LYS A 118 9.15 -64.52 -1.94
CA LYS A 118 10.19 -64.10 -2.89
C LYS A 118 10.14 -64.86 -4.22
N GLN A 119 10.47 -64.14 -5.30
CA GLN A 119 11.26 -64.68 -6.41
C GLN A 119 12.44 -63.74 -6.74
N THR A 120 13.65 -64.19 -6.40
CA THR A 120 14.93 -63.85 -7.05
C THR A 120 15.27 -65.00 -8.04
N PRO A 121 16.28 -64.96 -8.95
CA PRO A 121 17.52 -64.16 -9.01
C PRO A 121 17.42 -63.06 -10.12
N GLU A 122 18.43 -62.52 -10.83
CA GLU A 122 19.90 -62.66 -10.91
C GLU A 122 20.48 -61.39 -11.61
N SER A 123 21.76 -61.03 -11.64
CA SER A 123 22.81 -60.85 -10.60
C SER A 123 23.99 -60.06 -11.24
N ARG A 124 25.12 -59.88 -10.52
CA ARG A 124 26.40 -59.26 -10.93
C ARG A 124 26.42 -57.74 -11.18
N ASP A 125 27.55 -57.03 -10.99
CA ASP A 125 28.66 -57.09 -10.01
C ASP A 125 29.63 -55.92 -10.31
N THR A 126 30.59 -55.67 -9.42
CA THR A 126 31.90 -54.99 -9.69
C THR A 126 31.96 -53.45 -9.66
N ALA A 127 32.25 -52.94 -8.46
CA ALA A 127 33.46 -52.16 -8.09
C ALA A 127 33.82 -50.79 -8.72
N VAL A 128 34.03 -49.82 -7.79
CA VAL A 128 35.27 -49.03 -7.58
C VAL A 128 35.98 -48.41 -8.81
N SER A 129 35.98 -47.06 -8.89
CA SER A 129 37.20 -46.19 -8.95
C SER A 129 36.86 -44.72 -9.28
N GLU A 130 37.34 -43.77 -8.47
CA GLU A 130 37.84 -42.45 -8.93
C GLU A 130 39.26 -42.63 -9.53
N PRO A 131 39.91 -41.67 -10.24
CA PRO A 131 39.62 -40.23 -10.35
C PRO A 131 39.78 -39.59 -11.77
N SER A 132 39.53 -38.27 -11.88
CA SER A 132 40.15 -37.27 -12.82
C SER A 132 40.05 -37.49 -14.36
N THR A 133 40.13 -36.49 -15.26
CA THR A 133 40.38 -35.03 -15.17
C THR A 133 39.75 -34.26 -16.37
N GLU A 134 39.64 -32.93 -16.22
CA GLU A 134 39.82 -31.87 -17.24
C GLU A 134 38.78 -31.48 -18.32
N ASN A 135 38.81 -30.15 -18.56
CA ASN A 135 38.38 -29.36 -19.73
C ASN A 135 36.89 -29.01 -19.93
N ALA A 136 36.51 -27.79 -20.39
CA ALA A 136 37.20 -26.48 -20.39
C ALA A 136 36.23 -25.34 -20.76
N LEU A 137 36.70 -24.09 -20.63
CA LEU A 137 36.24 -22.85 -21.30
C LEU A 137 34.93 -22.12 -20.83
N ARG A 138 35.18 -20.99 -20.16
CA ARG A 138 34.91 -19.61 -20.68
C ARG A 138 33.50 -19.02 -20.62
N ALA A 139 33.29 -18.05 -19.71
CA ALA A 139 33.13 -16.62 -20.04
C ALA A 139 33.01 -15.70 -18.79
N GLU A 140 33.81 -14.63 -18.73
CA GLU A 140 33.48 -13.38 -18.00
C GLU A 140 32.96 -12.33 -19.00
N PRO A 141 32.17 -11.32 -18.58
CA PRO A 141 32.79 -10.02 -18.23
C PRO A 141 32.10 -9.14 -17.15
N LYS A 142 32.94 -8.54 -16.29
CA LYS A 142 32.96 -7.12 -15.87
C LYS A 142 31.81 -6.49 -15.03
N LYS A 143 32.11 -6.38 -13.73
CA LYS A 143 32.20 -5.15 -12.90
C LYS A 143 31.34 -3.91 -13.26
N SER A 144 30.49 -3.55 -12.30
CA SER A 144 30.44 -2.27 -11.55
C SER A 144 31.01 -0.99 -12.20
N GLY A 145 30.17 0.05 -12.27
CA GLY A 145 30.54 1.40 -12.70
C GLY A 145 29.71 2.49 -12.01
N THR A 146 29.95 2.72 -10.72
CA THR A 146 29.47 3.94 -10.03
C THR A 146 30.33 5.13 -10.48
N ALA A 147 29.71 6.17 -11.04
CA ALA A 147 30.40 7.41 -11.39
C ALA A 147 29.61 8.64 -10.92
N ASN A 148 30.10 9.28 -9.86
CA ASN A 148 29.80 10.68 -9.57
C ASN A 148 30.70 11.58 -10.45
N ALA A 149 30.32 12.87 -10.49
CA ALA A 149 31.14 14.05 -10.85
C ALA A 149 30.95 14.68 -12.25
N ALA A 150 30.03 15.65 -12.27
CA ALA A 150 30.36 17.08 -12.33
C ALA A 150 30.37 17.85 -13.68
N VAL A 151 29.84 19.08 -13.56
CA VAL A 151 29.96 20.27 -14.42
C VAL A 151 29.45 20.20 -15.88
N ALA A 152 28.29 20.81 -16.10
CA ALA A 152 28.06 21.63 -17.29
C ALA A 152 27.38 22.94 -16.84
N LYS A 153 28.12 24.06 -16.94
CA LYS A 153 27.61 25.41 -16.75
C LYS A 153 27.25 25.94 -18.13
N ASP A 154 26.02 25.72 -18.57
CA ASP A 154 25.53 26.18 -19.88
C ASP A 154 24.41 27.22 -19.72
N GLU A 155 24.52 28.29 -20.49
CA GLU A 155 23.54 29.38 -20.58
C GLU A 155 22.36 28.99 -21.48
N ASP A 156 21.65 27.92 -21.14
CA ASP A 156 20.39 27.57 -21.82
C ASP A 156 19.19 28.16 -21.08
N SER A 157 18.73 29.33 -21.56
CA SER A 157 17.57 30.05 -21.01
C SER A 157 16.23 29.37 -21.33
N GLY A 158 16.04 28.18 -20.77
CA GLY A 158 14.83 27.37 -20.90
C GLY A 158 14.74 26.19 -19.92
N LYS A 159 15.88 25.75 -19.36
CA LYS A 159 15.99 24.49 -18.62
C LYS A 159 15.59 24.62 -17.14
N PHE A 160 14.67 23.77 -16.68
CA PHE A 160 14.32 23.64 -15.27
C PHE A 160 15.44 22.91 -14.50
N THR A 161 15.82 23.42 -13.32
CA THR A 161 16.84 22.78 -12.47
C THR A 161 16.15 21.94 -11.38
N LEU A 162 16.50 20.66 -11.31
CA LEU A 162 15.95 19.70 -10.35
C LEU A 162 16.36 20.04 -8.91
N LEU A 163 15.46 19.81 -7.96
CA LEU A 163 15.72 19.99 -6.53
C LEU A 163 16.45 18.76 -5.95
N PRO A 164 17.34 18.95 -4.96
CA PRO A 164 18.03 17.85 -4.30
C PRO A 164 17.03 16.91 -3.62
N GLY A 165 17.10 15.62 -3.96
CA GLY A 165 16.18 14.59 -3.46
C GLY A 165 14.97 14.31 -4.37
N SER A 166 14.75 15.10 -5.44
CA SER A 166 13.77 14.74 -6.47
C SER A 166 14.32 13.64 -7.39
N LEU A 167 13.49 12.63 -7.68
CA LEU A 167 13.76 11.65 -8.74
C LEU A 167 13.06 12.14 -10.02
N PRO A 168 13.70 12.07 -11.20
CA PRO A 168 13.04 12.40 -12.45
C PRO A 168 11.96 11.35 -12.74
N SER A 169 10.70 11.70 -12.50
CA SER A 169 9.58 11.00 -13.13
C SER A 169 9.45 11.50 -14.57
N GLU A 170 9.16 10.59 -15.50
CA GLU A 170 8.94 10.96 -16.90
C GLU A 170 7.75 11.93 -17.01
N THR A 171 8.00 13.05 -17.67
CA THR A 171 7.28 14.32 -17.46
C THR A 171 5.97 14.40 -18.24
N GLU A 172 4.99 13.57 -17.88
CA GLU A 172 3.67 13.57 -18.55
C GLU A 172 2.62 14.47 -17.87
N GLU A 173 2.70 14.72 -16.56
CA GLU A 173 1.70 15.53 -15.80
C GLU A 173 2.32 16.45 -14.73
N ALA A 174 3.31 17.28 -15.09
CA ALA A 174 3.89 18.26 -14.16
C ALA A 174 3.26 19.65 -14.30
N ALA A 175 2.87 20.27 -13.20
CA ALA A 175 2.23 21.60 -13.18
C ALA A 175 3.26 22.71 -12.94
N ILE A 176 3.23 23.78 -13.75
CA ILE A 176 4.07 24.96 -13.56
C ILE A 176 3.30 25.99 -12.72
N VAL A 177 3.79 26.30 -11.52
CA VAL A 177 3.20 27.27 -10.59
C VAL A 177 4.15 28.44 -10.43
N ARG A 178 3.70 29.64 -10.83
CA ARG A 178 4.45 30.89 -10.60
C ARG A 178 4.22 31.39 -9.18
N VAL A 179 5.27 31.38 -8.36
CA VAL A 179 5.23 31.81 -6.96
C VAL A 179 6.18 32.99 -6.75
N ARG A 180 5.77 33.95 -5.92
CA ARG A 180 6.62 35.03 -5.43
C ARG A 180 7.24 34.61 -4.10
N MET A 181 8.57 34.56 -4.02
CA MET A 181 9.31 34.18 -2.81
C MET A 181 10.54 35.06 -2.61
N GLN A 182 11.13 35.04 -1.42
CA GLN A 182 12.40 35.70 -1.16
C GLN A 182 13.56 34.93 -1.79
N ARG A 183 14.56 35.64 -2.32
CA ARG A 183 15.74 35.06 -2.98
C ARG A 183 16.50 34.09 -2.04
N GLY A 184 16.53 34.37 -0.74
CA GLY A 184 17.10 33.49 0.29
C GLY A 184 16.45 32.10 0.38
N ALA A 185 15.16 31.98 0.07
CA ALA A 185 14.45 30.69 0.10
C ALA A 185 14.99 29.69 -0.94
N LEU A 186 15.59 30.18 -2.05
CA LEU A 186 16.25 29.32 -3.03
C LEU A 186 17.47 28.57 -2.47
N GLY A 187 18.13 29.13 -1.44
CA GLY A 187 19.25 28.46 -0.75
C GLY A 187 18.81 27.18 -0.05
N ALA A 188 17.62 27.19 0.57
CA ALA A 188 17.00 25.99 1.15
C ALA A 188 16.60 24.93 0.10
N LEU A 189 16.46 25.33 -1.17
CA LEU A 189 16.21 24.45 -2.32
C LEU A 189 17.51 24.02 -3.03
N GLY A 190 18.69 24.33 -2.47
CA GLY A 190 19.99 23.92 -2.99
C GLY A 190 20.60 24.82 -4.08
N PHE A 191 20.02 26.00 -4.33
CA PHE A 191 20.55 26.95 -5.32
C PHE A 191 21.56 27.93 -4.72
N PRO A 192 22.60 28.35 -5.47
CA PRO A 192 23.51 29.38 -5.00
C PRO A 192 22.80 30.75 -4.92
N VAL A 193 22.83 31.36 -3.74
CA VAL A 193 22.23 32.67 -3.46
C VAL A 193 23.32 33.66 -3.04
N ASN A 194 23.27 34.89 -3.55
CA ASN A 194 24.03 36.00 -2.95
C ASN A 194 23.25 36.51 -1.73
N GLU A 195 23.86 36.38 -0.55
CA GLU A 195 23.32 36.75 0.77
C GLU A 195 22.93 38.23 0.85
N GLU A 196 23.68 39.13 0.21
CA GLU A 196 23.40 40.59 0.15
C GLU A 196 22.02 40.91 -0.44
N ARG A 197 21.49 40.00 -1.27
CA ARG A 197 20.18 40.11 -1.92
C ARG A 197 19.17 39.07 -1.41
N ALA A 198 19.46 38.35 -0.33
CA ALA A 198 18.58 37.27 0.15
C ALA A 198 17.15 37.74 0.49
N GLY A 199 17.00 38.98 0.98
CA GLY A 199 15.70 39.57 1.30
C GLY A 199 14.87 40.05 0.09
N GLU A 200 15.43 40.02 -1.13
CA GLU A 200 14.75 40.48 -2.35
C GLU A 200 13.62 39.52 -2.74
N TRP A 201 12.44 40.06 -3.06
CA TRP A 201 11.30 39.28 -3.55
C TRP A 201 11.39 39.06 -5.05
N ILE A 202 11.48 37.80 -5.47
CA ILE A 202 11.62 37.37 -6.87
C ILE A 202 10.42 36.51 -7.30
N GLN A 203 10.14 36.46 -8.61
CA GLN A 203 9.19 35.52 -9.19
C GLN A 203 9.92 34.25 -9.67
N VAL A 204 9.36 33.10 -9.33
CA VAL A 204 9.95 31.79 -9.60
C VAL A 204 8.85 30.89 -10.15
N ASP A 205 9.12 30.23 -11.27
CA ASP A 205 8.27 29.17 -11.82
C ASP A 205 8.73 27.84 -11.20
N LEU A 206 7.91 27.24 -10.33
CA LEU A 206 8.15 25.91 -9.79
C LEU A 206 7.43 24.86 -10.64
N LEU A 207 8.12 23.77 -10.94
CA LEU A 207 7.55 22.58 -11.53
C LEU A 207 7.17 21.63 -10.39
N VAL A 208 5.87 21.44 -10.20
CA VAL A 208 5.28 20.67 -9.09
C VAL A 208 4.77 19.33 -9.61
N GLY A 209 5.11 18.26 -8.90
CA GLY A 209 4.66 16.91 -9.24
C GLY A 209 3.20 16.63 -8.85
N ASN A 210 2.70 15.47 -9.26
CA ASN A 210 1.37 14.96 -8.90
C ASN A 210 1.25 14.65 -7.38
N ASP A 211 2.38 14.62 -6.67
CA ASP A 211 2.53 14.54 -5.21
C ASP A 211 2.41 15.90 -4.49
N GLY A 212 2.34 17.01 -5.24
CA GLY A 212 2.32 18.37 -4.69
C GLY A 212 3.68 18.88 -4.22
N LEU A 213 4.77 18.13 -4.43
CA LEU A 213 6.12 18.54 -4.07
C LEU A 213 6.80 19.29 -5.23
N PRO A 214 7.61 20.33 -4.95
CA PRO A 214 8.40 20.99 -5.98
C PRO A 214 9.52 20.05 -6.44
N GLN A 215 9.52 19.71 -7.72
CA GLN A 215 10.53 18.84 -8.34
C GLN A 215 11.62 19.64 -9.04
N ALA A 216 11.26 20.79 -9.63
CA ALA A 216 12.23 21.68 -10.27
C ALA A 216 11.88 23.16 -10.09
N VAL A 217 12.88 24.02 -10.24
CA VAL A 217 12.76 25.48 -10.12
C VAL A 217 13.37 26.16 -11.33
N ARG A 218 12.71 27.22 -11.80
CA ARG A 218 13.19 28.15 -12.83
C ARG A 218 12.94 29.58 -12.39
N LEU A 219 13.93 30.46 -12.53
CA LEU A 219 13.74 31.89 -12.33
C LEU A 219 12.86 32.46 -13.46
N ALA A 220 11.81 33.20 -13.12
CA ALA A 220 11.12 34.02 -14.11
C ALA A 220 12.03 35.21 -14.48
N ARG A 221 12.13 35.50 -15.78
CA ARG A 221 12.87 36.66 -16.31
C ARG A 221 12.10 37.97 -16.04
#